data_AF-A0A3C1LED0-F1
#
_entry.id   AF-A0A3C1LED0-F1
#
_cell.length_a   1.000
_cell.length_b   1.000
_cell.length_c   1.000
_cell.angle_alpha   90.00
_cell.angle_beta   90.00
_cell.angle_gamma   90.00
#
_symmetry.space_group_name_H-M   'P 1'
#
loop_
_entity.id
_entity.type
_entity.pdbx_description
1 polymer ?
#
loop_
_entity_poly.entity_id
_entity_poly.type
_entity_poly.pdbx_seq_one_letter_code
_entity_poly.pdbx_strand_id
1 'polypeptide(L)'
;VYLWVNDTNLLHFNNRFELDGMQFEEPVPNLFSFNNPYGACPTCEGFGQVLGIDENLVIPNTTLSVYDYAVAPWKGEKLGWWRDQFVAGAKSFGFPIHRPIADLTPSQYQQLWQGHGHTLGIHAFFKEVESNLYKVQYRVLLS
;
A
#
# COMPACT_ATOMS: atom_id res chain seq x y z
N VAL A 1 -14.51 -39.37 1.48
CA VAL A 1 -14.97 -40.78 1.35
C VAL A 1 -13.93 -41.53 0.56
N TYR A 2 -13.50 -42.73 0.95
CA TYR A 2 -12.54 -43.49 0.16
C TYR A 2 -13.28 -44.49 -0.74
N LEU A 3 -12.87 -44.57 -2.01
CA LEU A 3 -13.46 -45.43 -3.02
C LEU A 3 -12.40 -46.36 -3.60
N TRP A 4 -12.74 -47.63 -3.78
CA TRP A 4 -11.90 -48.57 -4.50
C TRP A 4 -12.17 -48.46 -6.00
N VAL A 5 -11.10 -48.30 -6.79
CA VAL A 5 -11.13 -48.30 -8.25
C VAL A 5 -10.37 -49.52 -8.75
N ASN A 6 -11.01 -50.35 -9.58
CA ASN A 6 -10.49 -51.61 -10.13
C ASN A 6 -9.96 -52.60 -9.07
N ASP A 7 -10.56 -52.60 -7.87
CA ASP A 7 -10.18 -53.46 -6.72
C ASP A 7 -8.70 -53.41 -6.31
N THR A 8 -7.97 -52.40 -6.79
CA THR A 8 -6.51 -52.30 -6.65
C THR A 8 -6.06 -50.94 -6.15
N ASN A 9 -6.83 -49.87 -6.41
CA ASN A 9 -6.47 -48.51 -6.03
C ASN A 9 -7.54 -47.92 -5.10
N LEU A 10 -7.13 -47.56 -3.87
CA LEU A 10 -7.96 -46.82 -2.93
C LEU A 10 -7.74 -45.31 -3.15
N LEU A 11 -8.76 -44.62 -3.65
CA LEU A 11 -8.71 -43.18 -3.90
C LEU A 11 -9.60 -42.42 -2.92
N HIS A 12 -9.14 -41.23 -2.52
CA HIS A 12 -9.96 -40.30 -1.75
C HIS A 12 -10.91 -39.53 -2.68
N PHE A 13 -12.18 -39.53 -2.35
CA PHE A 13 -13.26 -38.86 -3.05
C PHE A 13 -13.95 -37.84 -2.14
N ASN A 14 -14.18 -36.65 -2.68
CA ASN A 14 -14.96 -35.59 -2.06
C ASN A 14 -16.00 -35.07 -3.06
N ASN A 15 -17.27 -34.98 -2.65
CA ASN A 15 -18.35 -34.42 -3.45
C ASN A 15 -18.67 -32.97 -3.09
N ARG A 16 -17.92 -32.36 -2.17
CA ARG A 16 -17.98 -30.94 -1.85
C ARG A 16 -16.83 -30.21 -2.53
N PHE A 17 -17.03 -28.92 -2.76
CA PHE A 17 -16.00 -28.01 -3.26
C PHE A 17 -15.01 -27.68 -2.14
N GLU A 18 -14.22 -28.66 -1.70
CA GLU A 18 -13.23 -28.52 -0.62
C GLU A 18 -11.95 -29.28 -0.94
N LEU A 19 -10.80 -28.66 -0.70
CA LEU A 19 -9.47 -29.25 -0.84
C LEU A 19 -8.51 -28.60 0.18
N ASP A 20 -7.63 -29.39 0.78
CA ASP A 20 -6.58 -28.91 1.71
C ASP A 20 -7.09 -28.05 2.88
N GLY A 21 -8.33 -28.30 3.34
CA GLY A 21 -8.97 -27.51 4.40
C GLY A 21 -9.56 -26.17 3.94
N MET A 22 -9.48 -25.86 2.65
CA MET A 22 -10.17 -24.73 2.03
C MET A 22 -11.53 -25.18 1.52
N GLN A 23 -12.52 -24.29 1.66
CA GLN A 23 -13.84 -24.44 1.05
C GLN A 23 -13.96 -23.42 -0.08
N PHE A 24 -14.33 -23.91 -1.26
CA PHE A 24 -14.54 -23.09 -2.44
C PHE A 24 -16.03 -22.84 -2.66
N GLU A 25 -16.34 -21.68 -3.24
CA GLU A 25 -17.70 -21.35 -3.64
C GLU A 25 -18.13 -22.14 -4.89
N GLU A 26 -19.43 -22.38 -5.03
CA GLU A 26 -19.94 -23.03 -6.22
C GLU A 26 -19.80 -22.10 -7.45
N PRO A 27 -19.34 -22.62 -8.60
CA PRO A 27 -19.13 -21.81 -9.78
C PRO A 27 -20.46 -21.33 -10.36
N VAL A 28 -20.77 -20.05 -10.15
CA VAL A 28 -21.90 -19.35 -10.77
C VAL A 28 -21.38 -18.33 -11.79
N PRO A 29 -22.14 -17.98 -12.85
CA PRO A 29 -21.68 -17.01 -13.86
C PRO A 29 -21.20 -15.67 -13.26
N ASN A 30 -21.81 -15.24 -12.16
CA ASN A 30 -21.44 -14.01 -11.45
C ASN A 30 -20.05 -14.05 -10.81
N LEU A 31 -19.55 -15.24 -10.45
CA LEU A 31 -18.21 -15.43 -9.91
C LEU A 31 -17.12 -15.07 -10.94
N PHE A 32 -17.46 -15.16 -12.23
CA PHE A 32 -16.57 -14.83 -13.34
C PHE A 32 -16.81 -13.41 -13.89
N SER A 33 -17.66 -12.62 -13.23
CA SER A 33 -17.97 -11.25 -13.64
C SER A 33 -17.25 -10.25 -12.74
N PHE A 34 -16.30 -9.49 -13.31
CA PHE A 34 -15.62 -8.40 -12.62
C PHE A 34 -16.54 -7.21 -12.32
N ASN A 35 -17.70 -7.12 -12.98
CA ASN A 35 -18.72 -6.11 -12.71
C ASN A 35 -19.65 -6.49 -11.54
N ASN A 36 -19.50 -7.69 -10.98
CA ASN A 36 -20.29 -8.16 -9.85
C ASN A 36 -19.38 -8.25 -8.62
N PRO A 37 -19.76 -7.70 -7.45
CA PRO A 37 -18.95 -7.79 -6.24
C PRO A 37 -18.62 -9.22 -5.82
N TYR A 38 -19.41 -10.21 -6.25
CA TYR A 38 -19.16 -11.63 -6.01
C TYR A 38 -17.95 -12.18 -6.78
N GLY A 39 -17.72 -11.68 -8.00
CA GLY A 39 -16.58 -12.09 -8.85
C GLY A 39 -15.45 -11.07 -8.92
N ALA A 40 -15.66 -9.86 -8.40
CA ALA A 40 -14.67 -8.80 -8.39
C ALA A 40 -13.57 -9.08 -7.38
N CYS A 41 -12.33 -8.76 -7.74
CA CYS A 41 -11.22 -8.80 -6.80
C CYS A 41 -11.49 -7.80 -5.66
N PRO A 42 -11.39 -8.18 -4.38
CA PRO A 42 -11.70 -7.30 -3.25
C PRO A 42 -10.71 -6.14 -3.10
N THR A 43 -9.55 -6.20 -3.75
CA THR A 43 -8.52 -5.15 -3.66
C THR A 43 -8.67 -4.08 -4.73
N CYS A 44 -8.98 -4.47 -5.96
CA CYS A 44 -9.14 -3.53 -7.08
C CYS A 44 -10.60 -3.34 -7.50
N GLU A 45 -11.55 -3.96 -6.79
CA GLU A 45 -12.99 -3.89 -7.03
C GLU A 45 -13.39 -4.16 -8.50
N GLY A 46 -12.63 -5.02 -9.19
CA GLY A 46 -12.87 -5.37 -10.59
C GLY A 46 -12.29 -4.41 -11.62
N PHE A 47 -11.61 -3.33 -11.21
CA PHE A 47 -10.97 -2.37 -12.12
C PHE A 47 -9.64 -2.86 -12.72
N GLY A 48 -9.04 -3.92 -12.16
CA GLY A 48 -7.77 -4.48 -12.63
C GLY A 48 -6.54 -3.61 -12.32
N GLN A 49 -6.72 -2.48 -11.64
CA GLN A 49 -5.67 -1.57 -11.20
C GLN A 49 -5.96 -1.10 -9.77
N VAL A 50 -4.90 -0.88 -9.01
CA VAL A 50 -4.97 -0.30 -7.66
C VAL A 50 -4.32 1.07 -7.67
N LEU A 51 -4.85 2.00 -6.89
CA LEU A 51 -4.19 3.29 -6.67
C LEU A 51 -2.86 3.01 -5.95
N GLY A 52 -1.76 3.33 -6.62
CA GLY A 52 -0.40 3.23 -6.11
C GLY A 52 0.19 4.62 -5.93
N ILE A 53 1.17 4.74 -5.03
CA ILE A 53 1.93 5.97 -4.85
C ILE A 53 3.13 5.92 -5.80
N ASP A 54 3.22 6.88 -6.73
CA ASP A 54 4.41 7.05 -7.57
C ASP A 54 5.48 7.85 -6.82
N GLU A 55 6.60 7.20 -6.51
CA GLU A 55 7.72 7.81 -5.80
C GLU A 55 8.27 9.06 -6.51
N ASN A 56 8.25 9.08 -7.84
CA ASN A 56 8.76 10.21 -8.63
C ASN A 56 7.84 11.43 -8.55
N LEU A 57 6.55 11.23 -8.31
CA LEU A 57 5.61 12.34 -8.07
C LEU A 57 5.71 12.85 -6.63
N VAL A 58 6.02 11.97 -5.68
CA VAL A 58 6.22 12.34 -4.28
C VAL A 58 7.53 13.10 -4.07
N ILE A 59 8.62 12.64 -4.72
CA ILE A 59 9.96 13.23 -4.62
C ILE A 59 10.46 13.56 -6.03
N PRO A 60 9.95 14.64 -6.67
CA PRO A 60 10.28 14.97 -8.05
C PRO A 60 11.71 15.48 -8.24
N ASN A 61 12.32 16.02 -7.19
CA ASN A 61 13.70 16.49 -7.22
C ASN A 61 14.50 15.88 -6.07
N THR A 62 15.29 14.85 -6.39
CA THR A 62 16.12 14.12 -5.43
C THR A 62 17.39 14.87 -5.02
N THR A 63 17.72 16.00 -5.66
CA THR A 63 18.84 16.86 -5.27
C THR A 63 18.54 17.72 -4.04
N LEU A 64 17.26 17.84 -3.67
CA LEU A 64 16.83 18.54 -2.46
C LEU A 64 16.92 17.62 -1.24
N SER A 65 17.05 18.22 -0.06
CA SER A 65 16.95 17.51 1.22
C SER A 65 15.52 17.46 1.74
N VAL A 66 15.26 16.62 2.76
CA VAL A 66 13.94 16.61 3.43
C VAL A 66 13.63 17.99 4.04
N TYR A 67 14.64 18.66 4.58
CA TYR A 67 14.51 20.02 5.10
C TYR A 67 14.14 21.03 4.01
N ASP A 68 14.71 20.87 2.81
CA ASP A 68 14.49 21.73 1.63
C ASP A 68 13.28 21.31 0.78
N TYR A 69 12.30 20.66 1.40
CA TYR A 69 11.04 20.26 0.77
C TYR A 69 11.18 19.32 -0.45
N ALA A 70 12.08 18.34 -0.36
CA ALA A 70 12.17 17.27 -1.36
C ALA A 70 10.86 16.49 -1.51
N VAL A 71 10.13 16.29 -0.40
CA VAL A 71 8.80 15.67 -0.40
C VAL A 71 7.75 16.71 -0.83
N ALA A 72 7.30 16.61 -2.07
CA ALA A 72 6.38 17.56 -2.70
C ALA A 72 5.08 17.80 -1.90
N PRO A 73 4.37 16.77 -1.38
CA PRO A 73 3.12 17.00 -0.67
C PRO A 73 3.29 17.66 0.71
N TRP A 74 4.50 17.71 1.26
CA TRP A 74 4.77 18.31 2.59
C TRP A 74 5.07 19.82 2.50
N LYS A 75 4.61 20.48 1.44
CA LYS A 75 4.76 21.93 1.25
C LYS A 75 3.53 22.70 1.75
N GLY A 76 3.74 23.96 2.10
CA GLY A 76 2.67 24.88 2.49
C GLY A 76 2.25 24.78 3.95
N GLU A 77 1.29 25.61 4.35
CA GLU A 77 0.93 25.84 5.76
C GLU A 77 0.24 24.63 6.41
N LYS A 78 -0.65 23.96 5.67
CA LYS A 78 -1.44 22.84 6.21
C LYS A 78 -0.67 21.52 6.26
N LEU A 79 0.11 21.23 5.21
CA LEU A 79 0.81 19.95 5.07
C LEU A 79 2.27 20.03 5.50
N GLY A 80 2.82 21.24 5.68
CA GLY A 80 4.18 21.47 6.19
C GLY A 80 4.43 20.87 7.57
N TRP A 81 3.39 20.71 8.38
CA TRP A 81 3.46 20.01 9.66
C TRP A 81 4.08 18.60 9.54
N TRP A 82 3.81 17.87 8.44
CA TRP A 82 4.38 16.53 8.22
C TRP A 82 5.89 16.55 8.07
N ARG A 83 6.45 17.57 7.43
CA ARG A 83 7.90 17.78 7.40
C ARG A 83 8.40 18.19 8.78
N ASP A 84 7.72 19.10 9.46
CA ASP A 84 8.20 19.66 10.74
C ASP A 84 8.30 18.59 11.83
N GLN A 85 7.29 17.71 11.94
CA GLN A 85 7.36 16.57 12.85
C GLN A 85 8.48 15.59 12.46
N PHE A 86 8.70 15.37 11.15
CA PHE A 86 9.75 14.47 10.67
C PHE A 86 11.14 15.02 11.03
N VAL A 87 11.36 16.30 10.77
CA VAL A 87 12.61 17.01 11.09
C VAL A 87 12.86 17.04 12.59
N ALA A 88 11.83 17.29 13.41
CA ALA A 88 11.94 17.28 14.87
C ALA A 88 12.30 15.88 15.40
N GLY A 89 11.72 14.84 14.81
CA GLY A 89 11.95 13.44 15.19
C GLY A 89 13.26 12.84 14.67
N ALA A 90 13.76 13.32 13.53
CA ALA A 90 14.94 12.81 12.82
C ALA A 90 16.20 12.68 13.70
N LYS A 91 16.35 13.58 14.67
CA LYS A 91 17.49 13.56 15.61
C LYS A 91 17.53 12.27 16.44
N SER A 92 16.38 11.69 16.78
CA SER A 92 16.29 10.51 17.65
C SER A 92 16.84 9.23 16.99
N PHE A 93 16.84 9.17 15.66
CA PHE A 93 17.32 8.02 14.88
C PHE A 93 18.44 8.37 13.89
N GLY A 94 19.06 9.55 14.05
CA GLY A 94 20.24 9.96 13.30
C GLY A 94 20.01 10.20 11.80
N PHE A 95 18.80 10.60 11.41
CA PHE A 95 18.48 10.84 10.00
C PHE A 95 19.06 12.18 9.50
N PRO A 96 19.77 12.20 8.35
CA PRO A 96 20.43 13.40 7.85
C PRO A 96 19.46 14.33 7.09
N ILE A 97 18.74 15.19 7.82
CA ILE A 97 17.68 16.05 7.28
C ILE A 97 18.12 17.03 6.17
N HIS A 98 19.39 17.44 6.15
CA HIS A 98 19.96 18.38 5.17
C HIS A 98 20.70 17.69 4.01
N ARG A 99 20.75 16.35 4.01
CA ARG A 99 21.38 15.61 2.91
C ARG A 99 20.38 15.49 1.74
N PRO A 100 20.83 15.69 0.49
CA PRO A 100 20.01 15.40 -0.69
C PRO A 100 19.44 13.98 -0.64
N ILE A 101 18.21 13.79 -1.13
CA ILE A 101 17.58 12.45 -1.16
C ILE A 101 18.43 11.46 -1.98
N ALA A 102 19.05 11.92 -3.07
CA ALA A 102 19.92 11.11 -3.92
C ALA A 102 21.13 10.52 -3.19
N ASP A 103 21.58 11.17 -2.11
CA ASP A 103 22.75 10.77 -1.32
C ASP A 103 22.37 9.96 -0.07
N LEU A 104 21.08 9.66 0.14
CA LEU A 104 20.62 8.84 1.25
C LEU A 104 21.01 7.37 1.03
N THR A 105 21.33 6.69 2.12
CA THR A 105 21.46 5.23 2.09
C THR A 105 20.08 4.59 1.86
N PRO A 106 20.00 3.35 1.33
CA PRO A 106 18.72 2.65 1.16
C PRO A 106 17.91 2.56 2.46
N SER A 107 18.59 2.37 3.61
CA SER A 107 17.94 2.33 4.92
C SER A 107 17.36 3.69 5.32
N GLN A 108 18.09 4.78 5.09
CA GLN A 108 17.58 6.13 5.36
C GLN A 108 16.42 6.46 4.44
N TYR A 109 16.52 6.15 3.15
CA TYR A 109 15.41 6.33 2.22
C TYR A 109 14.16 5.58 2.70
N GLN A 110 14.31 4.33 3.12
CA GLN A 110 13.21 3.55 3.71
C GLN A 110 12.65 4.18 4.99
N GLN A 111 13.49 4.73 5.87
CA GLN A 111 13.05 5.46 7.07
C GLN A 111 12.22 6.71 6.73
N LEU A 112 12.51 7.40 5.62
CA LEU A 112 11.71 8.52 5.16
C LEU A 112 10.30 8.07 4.76
N TRP A 113 10.20 6.93 4.08
CA TRP A 113 8.92 6.36 3.65
C TRP A 113 8.09 5.78 4.79
N GLN A 114 8.73 4.99 5.67
CA GLN A 114 8.05 4.26 6.74
C GLN A 114 7.87 5.08 8.02
N GLY A 115 8.76 6.06 8.25
CA GLY A 115 8.91 6.69 9.55
C GLY A 115 9.76 5.86 10.51
N HIS A 116 9.94 6.34 11.73
CA HIS A 116 10.69 5.65 12.77
C HIS A 116 10.21 6.03 14.17
N GLY A 117 9.89 5.04 15.00
CA GLY A 117 9.39 5.27 16.36
C GLY A 117 8.10 6.09 16.35
N HIS A 118 8.15 7.29 16.94
CA HIS A 118 7.04 8.24 16.96
C HIS A 118 6.99 9.19 15.74
N THR A 119 8.01 9.13 14.88
CA THR A 119 8.12 9.98 13.70
C THR A 119 7.42 9.34 12.52
N LEU A 120 6.46 10.05 11.92
CA LEU A 120 5.62 9.51 10.85
C LEU A 120 6.27 9.75 9.48
N GLY A 121 6.29 8.73 8.63
CA GLY A 121 6.83 8.82 7.26
C GLY A 121 5.79 9.15 6.19
N ILE A 122 6.22 9.08 4.93
CA ILE A 122 5.39 9.35 3.75
C ILE A 122 4.17 8.40 3.68
N HIS A 123 4.30 7.12 4.05
CA HIS A 123 3.15 6.20 4.04
C HIS A 123 2.07 6.59 5.05
N ALA A 124 2.46 7.08 6.22
CA ALA A 124 1.51 7.57 7.21
C ALA A 124 0.76 8.81 6.70
N PHE A 125 1.45 9.69 5.96
CA PHE A 125 0.83 10.80 5.27
C PHE A 125 -0.23 10.34 4.26
N PHE A 126 0.10 9.41 3.35
CA PHE A 126 -0.86 8.93 2.36
C PHE A 126 -2.03 8.17 2.98
N LYS A 127 -1.80 7.43 4.06
CA LYS A 127 -2.88 6.78 4.82
C LYS A 127 -3.87 7.79 5.41
N GLU A 128 -3.39 8.93 5.88
CA GLU A 128 -4.25 10.04 6.36
C GLU A 128 -4.98 10.73 5.19
N VAL A 129 -4.32 10.90 4.05
CA VAL A 129 -4.95 11.44 2.83
C VAL A 129 -6.08 10.52 2.36
N GLU A 130 -5.84 9.22 2.31
CA GLU A 130 -6.80 8.18 1.92
C GLU A 130 -8.03 8.15 2.85
N SER A 131 -7.82 8.22 4.17
CA SER A 131 -8.94 8.26 5.14
C SER A 131 -9.78 9.54 5.02
N ASN A 132 -9.22 10.61 4.46
CA ASN A 132 -9.87 11.90 4.27
C ASN A 132 -10.34 12.15 2.82
N LEU A 133 -10.38 11.12 1.96
CA LEU A 133 -10.81 11.21 0.56
C LEU A 133 -12.21 11.78 0.32
N TYR A 134 -13.05 11.88 1.36
CA TYR A 134 -14.34 12.56 1.31
C TYR A 134 -14.22 14.10 1.16
N LYS A 135 -13.05 14.69 1.48
CA LYS A 135 -12.77 16.11 1.31
C LYS A 135 -12.15 16.37 -0.07
N VAL A 136 -12.77 17.27 -0.85
CA VAL A 136 -12.40 17.55 -2.26
C VAL A 136 -10.90 17.88 -2.42
N GLN A 137 -10.30 18.64 -1.50
CA GLN A 137 -8.87 18.99 -1.57
C GLN A 137 -7.91 17.78 -1.52
N TYR A 138 -8.32 16.64 -0.96
CA TYR A 138 -7.49 15.43 -0.90
C TYR A 138 -7.62 14.57 -2.16
N ARG A 139 -8.72 14.71 -2.90
CA ARG A 139 -8.92 14.00 -4.18
C ARG A 139 -7.95 14.47 -5.26
N VAL A 140 -7.58 15.75 -5.25
CA VAL A 140 -6.63 16.34 -6.21
C VAL A 140 -5.19 15.85 -5.98
N LEU A 141 -4.85 15.40 -4.77
CA LEU A 141 -3.51 14.89 -4.46
C LEU A 141 -3.28 13.45 -4.95
N LEU A 142 -4.36 12.73 -5.25
CA LEU A 142 -4.33 11.32 -5.67
C LEU A 142 -4.76 11.11 -7.13
N SER A 143 -5.15 12.19 -7.84
CA SER A 143 -5.46 12.22 -9.27
C SER A 143 -4.27 12.66 -10.09
#